data_AF-A0A2S5KL05-F1
#
_entry.id   AF-A0A2S5KL05-F1
#
_cell.length_a   1.000
_cell.length_b   1.000
_cell.length_c   1.000
_cell.angle_alpha   90.00
_cell.angle_beta   90.00
_cell.angle_gamma   90.00
#
_symmetry.space_group_name_H-M   'P 1'
#
loop_
_entity.id
_entity.type
_entity.pdbx_description
1 polymer ?
#
loop_
_entity_poly.entity_id
_entity_poly.type
_entity_poly.pdbx_seq_one_letter_code
_entity_poly.pdbx_strand_id
1 'polypeptide(L)'
;MAKLYRNNRAPLGNKITLVAGNSLPIKVEGLGSNRRHIVLKSRNPQLLTVSAVQVNDRMLEQSLRIEVRRDGIVTSQRTFLDAFLNDGTPALSKKDQTTAPLEVEVLPEIRLPADSTEVGMLTRMLLVENITPGLPNYKESDVVETMKWMRFVLNNRLQLGPKHFAAGNEVSSVSMLIRAPNQIEGFEQYPQLKTQHQMMLKDIVKSANDGSDKNNAKYRTFLQAAIDIASMSVSQLGQDPCQSGLYSWRTTGSGSPGSNFVFFADKGGQTFYTLSDDFLSKAKK
;
A
#
# COMPACT_ATOMS: atom_id res chain seq x y z
N MET A 1 16.72 25.55 -21.96
CA MET A 1 16.43 24.39 -21.10
C MET A 1 15.30 24.77 -20.15
N ALA A 2 14.17 24.09 -20.27
CA ALA A 2 13.06 24.21 -19.32
C ALA A 2 13.40 23.52 -18.01
N LYS A 3 12.87 24.02 -16.90
CA LYS A 3 12.93 23.37 -15.60
C LYS A 3 11.55 22.87 -15.21
N LEU A 4 11.48 21.62 -14.74
CA LEU A 4 10.24 20.97 -14.32
C LEU A 4 10.20 20.92 -12.79
N TYR A 5 9.09 21.40 -12.24
CA TYR A 5 8.85 21.40 -10.81
C TYR A 5 7.53 20.72 -10.47
N ARG A 6 7.45 20.20 -9.26
CA ARG A 6 6.18 19.86 -8.61
C ARG A 6 5.41 21.14 -8.28
N ASN A 7 4.12 21.01 -7.99
CA ASN A 7 3.28 22.17 -7.66
C ASN A 7 3.81 22.96 -6.43
N ASN A 8 4.48 22.28 -5.48
CA ASN A 8 5.14 22.89 -4.32
C ASN A 8 6.53 23.48 -4.63
N ARG A 9 6.91 23.62 -5.91
CA ARG A 9 8.20 24.12 -6.40
C ARG A 9 9.42 23.25 -6.09
N ALA A 10 9.26 22.07 -5.52
CA ALA A 10 10.35 21.10 -5.47
C ALA A 10 10.73 20.67 -6.91
N PRO A 11 12.02 20.46 -7.23
CA PRO A 11 12.43 19.90 -8.51
C PRO A 11 11.70 18.58 -8.80
N LEU A 12 11.21 18.40 -10.02
CA LEU A 12 10.51 17.17 -10.40
C LEU A 12 11.48 15.99 -10.58
N GLY A 13 12.73 16.27 -10.98
CA GLY A 13 13.70 15.28 -11.41
C GLY A 13 13.56 14.89 -12.88
N ASN A 14 14.33 13.90 -13.32
CA ASN A 14 14.29 13.33 -14.67
C ASN A 14 13.48 12.02 -14.74
N LYS A 15 13.03 11.49 -13.60
CA LYS A 15 12.17 10.32 -13.49
C LYS A 15 11.09 10.56 -12.43
N ILE A 16 9.86 10.19 -12.76
CA ILE A 16 8.75 10.13 -11.82
C ILE A 16 8.01 8.80 -11.92
N THR A 17 7.33 8.43 -10.84
CA THR A 17 6.42 7.29 -10.80
C THR A 17 5.01 7.80 -10.57
N LEU A 18 4.07 7.30 -11.36
CA LEU A 18 2.64 7.56 -11.22
C LEU A 18 1.89 6.22 -11.17
N VAL A 19 0.66 6.25 -10.68
CA VAL A 19 -0.24 5.09 -10.67
C VAL A 19 -1.37 5.32 -11.67
N ALA A 20 -1.94 4.25 -12.20
CA ALA A 20 -3.14 4.30 -13.05
C ALA A 20 -4.22 5.24 -12.46
N GLY A 21 -4.72 6.15 -13.29
CA GLY A 21 -5.70 7.17 -12.88
C GLY A 21 -5.16 8.35 -12.07
N ASN A 22 -3.85 8.45 -11.84
CA ASN A 22 -3.25 9.64 -11.20
C ASN A 22 -3.34 10.88 -12.09
N SER A 23 -3.43 12.03 -11.41
CA SER A 23 -3.34 13.36 -12.00
C SER A 23 -2.28 14.15 -11.25
N LEU A 24 -1.17 14.48 -11.91
CA LEU A 24 -0.05 15.20 -11.29
C LEU A 24 0.03 16.63 -11.84
N PRO A 25 -0.29 17.66 -11.03
CA PRO A 25 0.02 19.03 -11.38
C PRO A 25 1.52 19.30 -11.29
N ILE A 26 2.08 19.86 -12.36
CA ILE A 26 3.47 20.26 -12.46
C ILE A 26 3.59 21.72 -12.93
N LYS A 27 4.75 22.31 -12.69
CA LYS A 27 5.11 23.63 -13.17
C LYS A 27 6.29 23.50 -14.12
N VAL A 28 6.22 24.21 -15.24
CA VAL A 28 7.29 24.30 -16.22
C VAL A 28 7.77 25.74 -16.25
N GLU A 29 9.01 25.96 -15.87
CA GLU A 29 9.66 27.27 -15.96
C GLU A 29 10.55 27.29 -17.20
N GLY A 30 10.37 28.33 -18.01
CA GLY A 30 11.17 28.56 -19.19
C GLY A 30 10.30 28.79 -20.42
N LEU A 31 10.77 29.70 -21.25
CA LEU A 31 10.19 29.97 -22.56
C LEU A 31 11.05 29.30 -23.63
N GLY A 32 10.41 28.88 -24.72
CA GLY A 32 11.08 28.55 -25.96
C GLY A 32 11.80 29.78 -26.54
N SER A 33 12.61 29.57 -27.57
CA SER A 33 13.38 30.64 -28.24
C SER A 33 12.52 31.80 -28.75
N ASN A 34 11.22 31.58 -28.96
CA ASN A 34 10.24 32.56 -29.40
C ASN A 34 9.42 33.19 -28.26
N ARG A 35 9.86 33.06 -27.01
CA ARG A 35 9.19 33.57 -25.81
C ARG A 35 7.78 32.97 -25.54
N ARG A 36 7.48 31.79 -26.08
CA ARG A 36 6.25 31.04 -25.76
C ARG A 36 6.54 29.86 -24.84
N HIS A 37 5.52 29.39 -24.12
CA HIS A 37 5.67 28.22 -23.26
C HIS A 37 6.03 26.96 -24.04
N ILE A 38 6.87 26.12 -23.44
CA ILE A 38 7.22 24.79 -23.97
C ILE A 38 6.05 23.85 -23.72
N VAL A 39 5.74 23.00 -24.70
CA VAL A 39 4.69 21.98 -24.58
C VAL A 39 5.33 20.63 -24.30
N LEU A 40 4.84 19.91 -23.30
CA LEU A 40 5.23 18.52 -23.06
C LEU A 40 4.26 17.58 -23.76
N LYS A 41 4.79 16.55 -24.43
CA LYS A 41 3.98 15.49 -25.05
C LYS A 41 4.49 14.12 -24.65
N SER A 42 3.55 13.21 -24.43
CA SER A 42 3.84 11.80 -24.18
C SER A 42 4.22 11.09 -25.47
N ARG A 43 5.27 10.24 -25.41
CA ARG A 43 5.56 9.26 -26.46
C ARG A 43 4.50 8.15 -26.54
N ASN A 44 3.73 7.97 -25.46
CA ASN A 44 2.60 7.04 -25.42
C ASN A 44 1.33 7.78 -24.94
N PRO A 45 0.62 8.48 -25.84
CA PRO A 45 -0.59 9.23 -25.48
C PRO A 45 -1.77 8.34 -25.07
N GLN A 46 -1.72 7.03 -25.36
CA GLN A 46 -2.73 6.06 -24.90
C GLN A 46 -2.55 5.68 -23.41
N LEU A 47 -1.35 5.91 -22.86
CA LEU A 47 -1.01 5.65 -21.47
C LEU A 47 -1.21 6.90 -20.59
N LEU A 48 -0.74 8.06 -21.06
CA LEU A 48 -0.87 9.32 -20.35
C LEU A 48 -0.87 10.51 -21.30
N THR A 49 -1.54 11.57 -20.90
CA THR A 49 -1.62 12.86 -21.60
C THR A 49 -1.06 13.98 -20.75
N VAL A 50 -0.71 15.10 -21.40
CA VAL A 50 -0.31 16.32 -20.71
C VAL A 50 -1.17 17.46 -21.23
N SER A 51 -1.80 18.19 -20.32
CA SER A 51 -2.65 19.34 -20.64
C SER A 51 -2.17 20.59 -19.89
N ALA A 52 -2.35 21.76 -20.51
CA ALA A 52 -2.13 23.02 -19.81
C ALA A 52 -3.29 23.30 -18.87
N VAL A 53 -3.01 23.62 -17.60
CA VAL A 53 -4.04 24.00 -16.62
C VAL A 53 -4.47 25.44 -16.86
N GLN A 54 -3.50 26.30 -17.14
CA GLN A 54 -3.71 27.68 -17.55
C GLN A 54 -2.53 28.12 -18.42
N VAL A 55 -2.81 28.79 -19.54
CA VAL A 55 -1.79 29.36 -20.43
C VAL A 55 -1.74 30.86 -20.21
N ASN A 56 -0.56 31.38 -19.88
CA ASN A 56 -0.32 32.82 -19.81
C ASN A 56 1.12 33.10 -20.27
N ASP A 57 1.29 33.38 -21.56
CA ASP A 57 2.59 33.61 -22.19
C ASP A 57 3.33 34.86 -21.65
N ARG A 58 2.68 35.68 -20.81
CA ARG A 58 3.35 36.78 -20.08
C ARG A 58 4.14 36.29 -18.88
N MET A 59 3.89 35.06 -18.40
CA MET A 59 4.60 34.47 -17.27
C MET A 59 5.70 33.54 -17.76
N LEU A 60 6.83 33.51 -17.06
CA LEU A 60 7.91 32.56 -17.33
C LEU A 60 7.53 31.12 -16.94
N GLU A 61 6.57 30.97 -16.03
CA GLU A 61 6.09 29.70 -15.48
C GLU A 61 4.73 29.32 -16.10
N GLN A 62 4.58 28.07 -16.51
CA GLN A 62 3.33 27.46 -16.94
C GLN A 62 2.92 26.35 -15.97
N SER A 63 1.62 26.24 -15.68
CA SER A 63 1.08 25.08 -14.96
C SER A 63 0.55 24.05 -15.94
N LEU A 64 1.06 22.82 -15.85
CA LEU A 64 0.62 21.67 -16.64
C LEU A 64 0.06 20.59 -15.71
N ARG A 65 -0.66 19.64 -16.29
CA ARG A 65 -1.19 18.46 -15.61
C ARG A 65 -0.86 17.23 -16.44
N ILE A 66 -0.22 16.25 -15.80
CA ILE A 66 -0.03 14.92 -16.36
C ILE A 66 -1.21 14.07 -15.91
N GLU A 67 -1.92 13.45 -16.84
CA GLU A 67 -3.07 12.59 -16.55
C GLU A 67 -2.80 11.18 -17.06
N VAL A 68 -2.80 10.22 -16.14
CA VAL A 68 -2.59 8.81 -16.45
C VAL A 68 -3.94 8.15 -16.69
N ARG A 69 -4.04 7.36 -17.76
CA ARG A 69 -5.22 6.56 -18.04
C ARG A 69 -5.51 5.63 -16.85
N ARG A 70 -6.79 5.51 -16.48
CA ARG A 70 -7.22 4.63 -15.38
C ARG A 70 -7.21 3.16 -15.80
N ASP A 71 -7.77 2.85 -16.97
CA ASP A 71 -8.05 1.48 -17.38
C ASP A 71 -6.97 0.89 -18.30
N GLY A 72 -6.85 -0.44 -18.31
CA GLY A 72 -5.95 -1.18 -19.21
C GLY A 72 -4.49 -1.26 -18.75
N ILE A 73 -4.18 -0.79 -17.54
CA ILE A 73 -2.83 -0.86 -16.96
C ILE A 73 -2.82 -2.00 -15.95
N VAL A 74 -2.35 -3.17 -16.40
CA VAL A 74 -2.25 -4.39 -15.57
C VAL A 74 -0.82 -4.70 -15.14
N THR A 75 0.18 -4.12 -15.82
CA THR A 75 1.60 -4.26 -15.53
C THR A 75 2.27 -2.89 -15.54
N SER A 76 3.47 -2.79 -14.93
CA SER A 76 4.27 -1.57 -14.97
C SER A 76 4.63 -1.22 -16.42
N GLN A 77 4.42 0.04 -16.81
CA GLN A 77 4.75 0.55 -18.13
C GLN A 77 5.63 1.79 -17.99
N ARG A 78 6.57 1.99 -18.91
CA ARG A 78 7.41 3.18 -18.96
C ARG A 78 7.18 3.96 -20.23
N THR A 79 7.15 5.28 -20.12
CA THR A 79 7.11 6.19 -21.26
C THR A 79 7.94 7.44 -20.96
N PHE A 80 8.05 8.33 -21.94
CA PHE A 80 8.76 9.59 -21.81
C PHE A 80 7.87 10.75 -22.20
N LEU A 81 8.01 11.86 -21.48
CA LEU A 81 7.54 13.16 -21.90
C LEU A 81 8.67 13.91 -22.58
N ASP A 82 8.47 14.30 -23.84
CA ASP A 82 9.39 15.15 -24.59
C ASP A 82 8.89 16.59 -24.61
N ALA A 83 9.82 17.53 -24.54
CA ALA A 83 9.56 18.96 -24.69
C ALA A 83 9.54 19.38 -26.16
N PHE A 84 8.56 20.19 -26.54
CA PHE A 84 8.40 20.78 -27.87
C PHE A 84 8.27 22.29 -27.77
N LEU A 85 8.87 22.99 -28.74
CA LEU A 85 8.72 24.43 -28.87
C LEU A 85 7.32 24.74 -29.40
N ASN A 86 6.62 25.66 -28.73
CA ASN A 86 5.35 26.20 -29.22
C ASN A 86 5.63 27.35 -30.18
N ASP A 87 5.79 27.07 -31.48
CA ASP A 87 6.03 28.09 -32.51
C ASP A 87 4.75 28.77 -33.03
N GLY A 88 3.58 28.44 -32.45
CA GLY A 88 2.29 28.94 -32.90
C GLY A 88 1.71 28.21 -34.10
N THR A 89 2.39 27.17 -34.59
CA THR A 89 1.81 26.28 -35.60
C THR A 89 1.02 25.15 -34.91
N PRO A 90 -0.05 24.62 -35.54
CA PRO A 90 -0.82 23.51 -34.99
C PRO A 90 0.03 22.24 -34.80
N ALA A 91 1.04 22.07 -35.66
CA ALA A 91 1.97 20.97 -35.59
C ALA A 91 3.18 21.36 -34.72
N LEU A 92 3.06 21.14 -33.41
CA LEU A 92 4.19 21.14 -32.47
C LEU A 92 5.23 20.10 -32.91
N SER A 93 6.10 20.49 -33.83
CA SER A 93 6.94 19.61 -34.64
C SER A 93 8.41 19.71 -34.24
N LYS A 94 8.84 20.85 -33.69
CA LYS A 94 10.22 21.07 -33.26
C LYS A 94 10.41 20.68 -31.80
N LYS A 95 11.04 19.53 -31.58
CA LYS A 95 11.50 19.09 -30.25
C LYS A 95 12.52 20.08 -29.68
N ASP A 96 12.38 20.45 -28.42
CA ASP A 96 13.42 21.19 -27.69
C ASP A 96 14.55 20.22 -27.32
N GLN A 97 15.70 20.37 -27.97
CA GLN A 97 16.87 19.54 -27.73
C GLN A 97 17.59 19.87 -26.42
N THR A 98 17.28 21.02 -25.80
CA THR A 98 17.94 21.47 -24.57
C THR A 98 17.25 20.98 -23.30
N THR A 99 16.05 20.42 -23.40
CA THR A 99 15.30 19.88 -22.26
C THR A 99 15.33 18.36 -22.32
N ALA A 100 15.90 17.75 -21.27
CA ALA A 100 15.96 16.30 -21.16
C ALA A 100 14.53 15.69 -21.10
N PRO A 101 14.29 14.54 -21.74
CA PRO A 101 13.02 13.84 -21.58
C PRO A 101 12.77 13.45 -20.12
N LEU A 102 11.53 13.58 -19.66
CA LEU A 102 11.11 13.09 -18.35
C LEU A 102 10.66 11.64 -18.50
N GLU A 103 11.31 10.70 -17.82
CA GLU A 103 10.85 9.32 -17.71
C GLU A 103 9.65 9.24 -16.76
N VAL A 104 8.59 8.57 -17.20
CA VAL A 104 7.40 8.32 -16.38
C VAL A 104 7.18 6.82 -16.32
N GLU A 105 7.34 6.25 -15.11
CA GLU A 105 6.95 4.88 -14.80
C GLU A 105 5.53 4.88 -14.27
N VAL A 106 4.65 4.12 -14.92
CA VAL A 106 3.24 4.01 -14.59
C VAL A 106 2.97 2.62 -14.02
N LEU A 107 2.55 2.58 -12.75
CA LEU A 107 2.22 1.36 -12.03
C LEU A 107 0.71 1.07 -12.10
N PRO A 108 0.30 -0.22 -12.09
CA PRO A 108 -1.10 -0.57 -11.97
C PRO A 108 -1.66 -0.16 -10.59
N GLU A 109 -2.96 0.10 -10.54
CA GLU A 109 -3.69 0.28 -9.27
C GLU A 109 -3.65 -1.02 -8.46
N ILE A 110 -3.37 -0.94 -7.16
CA ILE A 110 -3.54 -2.08 -6.24
C ILE A 110 -4.90 -1.94 -5.56
N ARG A 111 -5.74 -2.96 -5.69
CA ARG A 111 -7.07 -3.01 -5.08
C ARG A 111 -7.09 -4.04 -3.96
N LEU A 112 -7.86 -3.75 -2.91
CA LEU A 112 -8.16 -4.75 -1.90
C LEU A 112 -8.96 -5.91 -2.53
N PRO A 113 -8.68 -7.17 -2.17
CA PRO A 113 -9.52 -8.29 -2.55
C PRO A 113 -10.96 -8.11 -2.05
N ALA A 114 -11.91 -8.79 -2.70
CA ALA A 114 -13.33 -8.72 -2.36
C ALA A 114 -13.55 -9.02 -0.88
N ASP A 115 -14.32 -8.17 -0.20
CA ASP A 115 -14.54 -8.27 1.24
C ASP A 115 -15.27 -9.55 1.64
N SER A 116 -16.08 -10.13 0.76
CA SER A 116 -16.77 -11.41 0.92
C SER A 116 -15.86 -12.65 0.93
N THR A 117 -14.56 -12.49 0.64
CA THR A 117 -13.60 -13.61 0.60
C THR A 117 -12.74 -13.67 1.85
N GLU A 118 -12.27 -14.87 2.22
CA GLU A 118 -11.32 -15.05 3.33
C GLU A 118 -10.04 -14.21 3.11
N VAL A 119 -9.51 -14.20 1.88
CA VAL A 119 -8.34 -13.39 1.51
C VAL A 119 -8.61 -11.90 1.74
N GLY A 120 -9.80 -11.40 1.37
CA GLY A 120 -10.19 -10.01 1.58
C GLY A 120 -10.32 -9.64 3.06
N MET A 121 -10.86 -10.54 3.88
CA MET A 121 -10.95 -10.34 5.33
C MET A 121 -9.57 -10.33 5.98
N LEU A 122 -8.73 -11.31 5.67
CA LEU A 122 -7.37 -11.41 6.16
C LEU A 122 -6.52 -10.22 5.74
N THR A 123 -6.59 -9.81 4.47
CA THR A 123 -5.86 -8.62 3.99
C THR A 123 -6.22 -7.40 4.85
N ARG A 124 -7.52 -7.17 5.10
CA ARG A 124 -7.97 -6.04 5.91
C ARG A 124 -7.51 -6.15 7.36
N MET A 125 -7.59 -7.34 7.96
CA MET A 125 -7.10 -7.61 9.32
C MET A 125 -5.60 -7.33 9.43
N LEU A 126 -4.79 -7.91 8.54
CA LEU A 126 -3.35 -7.71 8.52
C LEU A 126 -2.98 -6.22 8.37
N LEU A 127 -3.72 -5.46 7.57
CA LEU A 127 -3.47 -4.03 7.38
C LEU A 127 -3.78 -3.19 8.63
N VAL A 128 -4.87 -3.49 9.35
CA VAL A 128 -5.28 -2.68 10.52
C VAL A 128 -4.57 -3.10 11.81
N GLU A 129 -4.16 -4.36 11.91
CA GLU A 129 -3.41 -4.89 13.06
C GLU A 129 -1.92 -4.54 13.01
N ASN A 130 -1.42 -3.90 11.96
CA ASN A 130 0.01 -3.59 11.81
C ASN A 130 0.28 -2.08 11.79
N ILE A 131 1.47 -1.70 12.24
CA ILE A 131 1.96 -0.33 12.11
C ILE A 131 2.04 0.08 10.64
N THR A 132 1.54 1.27 10.30
CA THR A 132 1.47 1.75 8.91
C THR A 132 2.73 2.55 8.52
N PRO A 133 3.08 2.60 7.21
CA PRO A 133 4.25 3.32 6.70
C PRO A 133 4.40 4.81 7.08
N GLY A 134 3.31 5.46 7.50
CA GLY A 134 3.33 6.85 7.92
C GLY A 134 3.89 7.08 9.33
N LEU A 135 4.08 6.03 10.13
CA LEU A 135 4.43 6.13 11.54
C LEU A 135 5.96 5.97 11.78
N PRO A 136 6.54 6.65 12.78
CA PRO A 136 8.01 6.69 13.00
C PRO A 136 8.70 5.33 13.18
N ASN A 137 7.99 4.35 13.74
CA ASN A 137 8.55 3.03 14.05
C ASN A 137 8.31 1.99 12.93
N TYR A 138 7.80 2.41 11.77
CA TYR A 138 7.55 1.50 10.66
C TYR A 138 8.85 0.94 10.08
N LYS A 139 8.94 -0.39 10.06
CA LYS A 139 9.98 -1.15 9.36
C LYS A 139 9.32 -2.23 8.52
N GLU A 140 9.52 -2.17 7.22
CA GLU A 140 8.84 -3.05 6.26
C GLU A 140 9.08 -4.53 6.55
N SER A 141 10.34 -4.93 6.77
CA SER A 141 10.70 -6.32 7.08
C SER A 141 10.00 -6.83 8.34
N ASP A 142 9.89 -5.98 9.36
CA ASP A 142 9.29 -6.36 10.63
C ASP A 142 7.78 -6.55 10.50
N VAL A 143 7.13 -5.70 9.72
CA VAL A 143 5.69 -5.77 9.44
C VAL A 143 5.35 -7.01 8.60
N VAL A 144 6.13 -7.30 7.56
CA VAL A 144 5.96 -8.52 6.74
C VAL A 144 6.05 -9.78 7.62
N GLU A 145 7.02 -9.82 8.52
CA GLU A 145 7.19 -10.94 9.44
C GLU A 145 6.03 -11.01 10.45
N THR A 146 5.62 -9.87 11.01
CA THR A 146 4.47 -9.76 11.93
C THR A 146 3.18 -10.28 11.29
N MET A 147 2.91 -9.94 10.03
CA MET A 147 1.75 -10.45 9.29
C MET A 147 1.77 -11.98 9.14
N LYS A 148 2.95 -12.57 8.88
CA LYS A 148 3.10 -14.03 8.82
C LYS A 148 2.87 -14.67 10.20
N TRP A 149 3.41 -14.06 11.26
CA TRP A 149 3.22 -14.55 12.62
C TRP A 149 1.75 -14.50 13.06
N MET A 150 1.00 -13.47 12.70
CA MET A 150 -0.46 -13.42 12.91
C MET A 150 -1.18 -14.58 12.18
N ARG A 151 -0.75 -14.91 10.96
CA ARG A 151 -1.29 -16.09 10.24
C ARG A 151 -0.97 -17.39 10.99
N PHE A 152 0.25 -17.56 11.52
CA PHE A 152 0.58 -18.72 12.36
C PHE A 152 -0.31 -18.80 13.60
N VAL A 153 -0.52 -17.68 14.30
CA VAL A 153 -1.43 -17.64 15.46
C VAL A 153 -2.82 -18.14 15.11
N LEU A 154 -3.42 -17.62 14.03
CA LEU A 154 -4.77 -18.04 13.62
C LEU A 154 -4.82 -19.54 13.30
N ASN A 155 -3.84 -20.06 12.56
CA ASN A 155 -3.80 -21.47 12.18
C ASN A 155 -3.58 -22.37 13.41
N ASN A 156 -2.66 -22.01 14.29
CA ASN A 156 -2.36 -22.78 15.50
C ASN A 156 -3.57 -22.80 16.45
N ARG A 157 -4.31 -21.69 16.58
CA ARG A 157 -5.55 -21.65 17.36
C ARG A 157 -6.61 -22.61 16.80
N LEU A 158 -6.78 -22.65 15.47
CA LEU A 158 -7.68 -23.60 14.83
C LEU A 158 -7.27 -25.04 15.08
N GLN A 159 -5.97 -25.35 14.95
CA GLN A 159 -5.46 -26.71 15.13
C GLN A 159 -5.51 -27.19 16.58
N LEU A 160 -5.18 -26.34 17.54
CA LEU A 160 -5.24 -26.69 18.97
C LEU A 160 -6.69 -26.77 19.47
N GLY A 161 -7.60 -25.99 18.87
CA GLY A 161 -9.00 -25.94 19.23
C GLY A 161 -9.45 -24.52 19.61
N PRO A 162 -10.28 -23.86 18.80
CA PRO A 162 -10.69 -22.45 19.00
C PRO A 162 -11.37 -22.18 20.35
N LYS A 163 -12.02 -23.20 20.94
CA LYS A 163 -12.61 -23.15 22.28
C LYS A 163 -11.62 -22.74 23.38
N HIS A 164 -10.34 -23.12 23.24
CA HIS A 164 -9.28 -22.76 24.19
C HIS A 164 -8.95 -21.26 24.18
N PHE A 165 -9.40 -20.56 23.15
CA PHE A 165 -9.20 -19.13 22.94
C PHE A 165 -10.50 -18.34 23.03
N ALA A 166 -11.55 -18.92 23.63
CA ALA A 166 -12.87 -18.32 23.77
C ALA A 166 -13.57 -17.96 22.44
N ALA A 167 -13.14 -18.56 21.32
CA ALA A 167 -13.76 -18.32 20.02
C ALA A 167 -15.08 -19.11 19.81
N GLY A 168 -15.32 -20.13 20.64
CA GLY A 168 -16.48 -21.02 20.54
C GLY A 168 -16.17 -22.36 19.88
N ASN A 169 -17.13 -23.30 19.98
CA ASN A 169 -16.95 -24.68 19.52
C ASN A 169 -17.23 -24.88 18.02
N GLU A 170 -18.00 -23.98 17.41
CA GLU A 170 -18.41 -24.08 16.01
C GLU A 170 -17.40 -23.45 15.02
N VAL A 171 -16.39 -22.75 15.55
CA VAL A 171 -15.35 -22.11 14.74
C VAL A 171 -14.47 -23.18 14.11
N SER A 172 -14.49 -23.23 12.78
CA SER A 172 -13.77 -24.24 11.99
C SER A 172 -12.93 -23.65 10.85
N SER A 173 -12.94 -22.33 10.67
CA SER A 173 -12.18 -21.62 9.63
C SER A 173 -11.54 -20.35 10.17
N VAL A 174 -10.53 -19.86 9.45
CA VAL A 174 -9.83 -18.60 9.79
C VAL A 174 -10.81 -17.43 9.75
N SER A 175 -11.66 -17.37 8.73
CA SER A 175 -12.71 -16.36 8.62
C SER A 175 -13.67 -16.36 9.82
N MET A 176 -14.08 -17.54 10.30
CA MET A 176 -14.93 -17.63 11.50
C MET A 176 -14.17 -17.21 12.76
N LEU A 177 -12.90 -17.57 12.88
CA LEU A 177 -12.07 -17.20 14.02
C LEU A 177 -11.87 -15.68 14.11
N ILE A 178 -11.61 -15.00 13.00
CA ILE A 178 -11.46 -13.54 12.95
C ILE A 178 -12.75 -12.83 13.37
N ARG A 179 -13.90 -13.37 12.99
CA ARG A 179 -15.24 -12.82 13.30
C ARG A 179 -15.76 -13.22 14.67
N ALA A 180 -15.13 -14.20 15.33
CA ALA A 180 -15.60 -14.65 16.62
C ALA A 180 -15.40 -13.54 17.67
N PRO A 181 -16.31 -13.41 18.65
CA PRO A 181 -16.24 -12.36 19.66
C PRO A 181 -14.89 -12.32 20.38
N ASN A 182 -14.36 -11.10 20.58
CA ASN A 182 -13.11 -10.84 21.31
C ASN A 182 -11.86 -11.50 20.71
N GLN A 183 -11.90 -11.97 19.46
CA GLN A 183 -10.73 -12.54 18.81
C GLN A 183 -9.87 -11.48 18.13
N ILE A 184 -10.50 -10.62 17.32
CA ILE A 184 -9.86 -9.52 16.60
C ILE A 184 -10.76 -8.30 16.74
N GLU A 185 -10.23 -7.22 17.34
CA GLU A 185 -11.05 -6.06 17.66
C GLU A 185 -11.67 -5.45 16.39
N GLY A 186 -12.99 -5.28 16.38
CA GLY A 186 -13.68 -4.59 15.30
C GLY A 186 -13.92 -5.43 14.05
N PHE A 187 -13.71 -6.75 14.12
CA PHE A 187 -14.02 -7.72 13.05
C PHE A 187 -15.25 -8.58 13.34
N GLU A 188 -15.84 -8.48 14.52
CA GLU A 188 -17.00 -9.29 14.91
C GLU A 188 -18.19 -9.10 13.96
N GLN A 189 -18.35 -7.88 13.44
CA GLN A 189 -19.42 -7.50 12.50
C GLN A 189 -18.96 -7.44 11.03
N TYR A 190 -17.77 -7.95 10.73
CA TYR A 190 -17.21 -7.93 9.38
C TYR A 190 -18.21 -8.50 8.35
N PRO A 191 -18.40 -7.85 7.17
CA PRO A 191 -17.57 -6.80 6.57
C PRO A 191 -17.80 -5.37 7.10
N GLN A 192 -18.76 -5.16 8.02
CA GLN A 192 -18.99 -3.86 8.63
C GLN A 192 -17.94 -3.60 9.72
N LEU A 193 -16.84 -2.98 9.31
CA LEU A 193 -15.75 -2.57 10.19
C LEU A 193 -16.09 -1.27 10.94
N LYS A 194 -15.51 -1.09 12.13
CA LYS A 194 -15.53 0.20 12.86
C LYS A 194 -15.03 1.34 11.94
N THR A 195 -15.61 2.54 12.09
CA THR A 195 -15.26 3.71 11.26
C THR A 195 -13.76 4.00 11.21
N GLN A 196 -13.05 3.84 12.34
CA GLN A 196 -11.60 4.03 12.40
C GLN A 196 -10.84 3.08 11.46
N HIS A 197 -11.21 1.79 11.42
CA HIS A 197 -10.60 0.81 10.53
C HIS A 197 -10.94 1.09 9.07
N GLN A 198 -12.17 1.52 8.77
CA GLN A 198 -12.57 1.92 7.41
C GLN A 198 -11.75 3.12 6.91
N MET A 199 -11.54 4.13 7.75
CA MET A 199 -10.70 5.30 7.41
C MET A 199 -9.25 4.90 7.19
N MET A 200 -8.68 4.08 8.08
CA MET A 200 -7.30 3.59 7.95
C MET A 200 -7.09 2.82 6.64
N LEU A 201 -8.00 1.89 6.30
CA LEU A 201 -7.93 1.13 5.05
C LEU A 201 -8.03 2.04 3.82
N LYS A 202 -8.93 3.03 3.86
CA LYS A 202 -9.08 4.03 2.79
C LYS A 202 -7.79 4.83 2.60
N ASP A 203 -7.15 5.26 3.68
CA ASP A 203 -5.92 6.03 3.63
C ASP A 203 -4.73 5.19 3.13
N ILE A 204 -4.64 3.92 3.53
CA ILE A 204 -3.64 2.97 3.00
C ILE A 204 -3.80 2.80 1.49
N VAL A 205 -5.01 2.48 1.03
CA VAL A 205 -5.28 2.26 -0.41
C VAL A 205 -5.06 3.53 -1.21
N LYS A 206 -5.49 4.68 -0.69
CA LYS A 206 -5.25 5.97 -1.32
C LYS A 206 -3.76 6.24 -1.45
N SER A 207 -2.98 6.09 -0.39
CA SER A 207 -1.54 6.37 -0.38
C SER A 207 -0.75 5.40 -1.28
N ALA A 208 -1.14 4.12 -1.31
CA ALA A 208 -0.57 3.12 -2.22
C ALA A 208 -0.87 3.43 -3.70
N ASN A 209 -1.96 4.13 -3.98
CA ASN A 209 -2.37 4.49 -5.34
C ASN A 209 -2.18 5.98 -5.69
N ASP A 210 -1.46 6.73 -4.86
CA ASP A 210 -1.09 8.13 -5.13
C ASP A 210 0.42 8.24 -5.33
N GLY A 211 0.87 8.28 -6.59
CA GLY A 211 2.30 8.41 -6.94
C GLY A 211 2.93 9.74 -6.52
N SER A 212 2.14 10.71 -6.05
CA SER A 212 2.64 11.95 -5.47
C SER A 212 2.91 11.86 -3.97
N ASP A 213 2.41 10.81 -3.29
CA ASP A 213 2.65 10.58 -1.87
C ASP A 213 4.12 10.19 -1.62
N LYS A 214 4.76 10.85 -0.64
CA LYS A 214 6.16 10.60 -0.28
C LYS A 214 6.44 9.17 0.19
N ASN A 215 5.42 8.49 0.72
CA ASN A 215 5.45 7.12 1.21
C ASN A 215 4.77 6.15 0.23
N ASN A 216 4.41 6.58 -0.99
CA ASN A 216 3.71 5.75 -1.98
C ASN A 216 4.32 4.35 -2.11
N ALA A 217 5.64 4.29 -2.35
CA ALA A 217 6.36 3.02 -2.51
C ALA A 217 6.19 2.11 -1.28
N LYS A 218 6.32 2.65 -0.06
CA LYS A 218 6.15 1.88 1.18
C LYS A 218 4.71 1.40 1.36
N TYR A 219 3.71 2.24 1.07
CA TYR A 219 2.30 1.84 1.14
C TYR A 219 1.94 0.79 0.09
N ARG A 220 2.53 0.86 -1.10
CA ARG A 220 2.37 -0.19 -2.12
C ARG A 220 2.94 -1.51 -1.66
N THR A 221 4.16 -1.53 -1.12
CA THR A 221 4.75 -2.75 -0.59
C THR A 221 3.94 -3.30 0.58
N PHE A 222 3.51 -2.45 1.51
CA PHE A 222 2.69 -2.84 2.65
C PHE A 222 1.35 -3.47 2.22
N LEU A 223 0.64 -2.82 1.28
CA LEU A 223 -0.63 -3.32 0.75
C LEU A 223 -0.45 -4.63 -0.01
N GLN A 224 0.56 -4.71 -0.88
CA GLN A 224 0.84 -5.93 -1.64
C GLN A 224 1.25 -7.09 -0.74
N ALA A 225 2.11 -6.84 0.25
CA ALA A 225 2.52 -7.85 1.22
C ALA A 225 1.33 -8.43 2.00
N ALA A 226 0.38 -7.57 2.42
CA ALA A 226 -0.83 -8.04 3.10
C ALA A 226 -1.68 -8.93 2.19
N ILE A 227 -1.85 -8.57 0.91
CA ILE A 227 -2.58 -9.37 -0.08
C ILE A 227 -1.89 -10.72 -0.32
N ASP A 228 -0.57 -10.69 -0.52
CA ASP A 228 0.22 -11.88 -0.80
C ASP A 228 0.18 -12.85 0.39
N ILE A 229 0.43 -12.36 1.61
CA ILE A 229 0.41 -13.16 2.84
C ILE A 229 -0.99 -13.70 3.15
N ALA A 230 -2.04 -12.92 2.91
CA ALA A 230 -3.42 -13.39 3.05
C ALA A 230 -3.76 -14.50 2.05
N SER A 231 -3.13 -14.49 0.88
CA SER A 231 -3.36 -15.46 -0.20
C SER A 231 -2.49 -16.73 -0.06
N MET A 232 -1.43 -16.70 0.75
CA MET A 232 -0.55 -17.84 0.98
C MET A 232 -1.25 -18.97 1.72
N SER A 233 -1.00 -20.22 1.31
CA SER A 233 -1.27 -21.40 2.13
C SER A 233 -0.35 -21.44 3.35
N VAL A 234 -0.69 -22.27 4.35
CA VAL A 234 0.14 -22.41 5.56
C VAL A 234 1.57 -22.87 5.22
N SER A 235 1.72 -23.79 4.27
CA SER A 235 3.05 -24.28 3.84
C SER A 235 3.89 -23.20 3.13
N GLN A 236 3.25 -22.19 2.55
CA GLN A 236 3.94 -21.06 1.90
C GLN A 236 4.37 -19.97 2.89
N LEU A 237 3.80 -19.92 4.10
CA LEU A 237 4.18 -18.94 5.11
C LEU A 237 5.62 -19.14 5.62
N GLY A 238 6.11 -20.38 5.56
CA GLY A 238 7.40 -20.80 6.11
C GLY A 238 7.20 -21.64 7.36
N GLN A 239 8.13 -21.54 8.31
CA GLN A 239 8.06 -22.20 9.61
C GLN A 239 7.55 -21.23 10.68
N ASP A 240 6.75 -21.73 11.62
CA ASP A 240 6.43 -20.97 12.83
C ASP A 240 7.75 -20.66 13.57
N PRO A 241 8.02 -19.39 13.92
CA PRO A 241 9.25 -19.01 14.62
C PRO A 241 9.36 -19.59 16.03
N CYS A 242 8.25 -20.08 16.60
CA CYS A 242 8.16 -20.65 17.93
C CYS A 242 7.92 -22.16 17.84
N GLN A 243 8.83 -22.97 18.39
CA GLN A 243 8.73 -24.44 18.33
C GLN A 243 7.45 -24.97 19.00
N SER A 244 6.98 -24.33 20.07
CA SER A 244 5.72 -24.66 20.74
C SER A 244 4.49 -24.08 20.03
N GLY A 245 4.68 -23.22 19.04
CA GLY A 245 3.65 -22.52 18.27
C GLY A 245 3.32 -21.13 18.83
N LEU A 246 3.05 -20.18 17.95
CA LEU A 246 2.45 -18.89 18.34
C LEU A 246 0.93 -19.02 18.52
N TYR A 247 0.38 -18.40 19.57
CA TYR A 247 -1.04 -18.53 19.93
C TYR A 247 -1.73 -17.21 20.29
N SER A 248 -1.01 -16.09 20.39
CA SER A 248 -1.64 -14.78 20.55
C SER A 248 -0.72 -13.66 20.10
N TRP A 249 -1.31 -12.50 19.84
CA TRP A 249 -0.61 -11.24 19.79
C TRP A 249 -1.39 -10.15 20.54
N ARG A 250 -0.68 -9.11 20.95
CA ARG A 250 -1.22 -7.87 21.54
C ARG A 250 -0.37 -6.71 21.06
N THR A 251 -0.92 -5.50 21.05
CA THR A 251 -0.11 -4.30 20.80
C THR A 251 1.00 -4.20 21.85
N THR A 252 2.23 -3.90 21.42
CA THR A 252 3.39 -3.79 22.33
C THR A 252 3.11 -2.83 23.48
N GLY A 253 3.46 -3.25 24.70
CA GLY A 253 3.16 -2.52 25.93
C GLY A 253 1.77 -2.82 26.53
N SER A 254 0.93 -3.59 25.84
CA SER A 254 -0.30 -4.12 26.42
C SER A 254 -0.03 -5.28 27.38
N GLY A 255 -0.93 -5.50 28.34
CA GLY A 255 -0.86 -6.65 29.23
C GLY A 255 -1.02 -8.00 28.51
N SER A 256 -0.52 -9.06 29.17
CA SER A 256 -0.62 -10.45 28.69
C SER A 256 -2.08 -10.83 28.38
N PRO A 257 -2.34 -11.66 27.35
CA PRO A 257 -3.68 -12.18 27.08
C PRO A 257 -4.26 -13.06 28.20
N GLY A 258 -3.42 -13.56 29.12
CA GLY A 258 -3.84 -14.37 30.26
C GLY A 258 -2.69 -15.14 30.90
N SER A 259 -2.97 -15.84 32.01
CA SER A 259 -1.94 -16.54 32.80
C SER A 259 -1.24 -17.69 32.06
N ASN A 260 -1.90 -18.29 31.07
CA ASN A 260 -1.36 -19.42 30.32
C ASN A 260 -0.50 -18.98 29.12
N PHE A 261 -0.44 -17.69 28.82
CA PHE A 261 0.33 -17.13 27.72
C PHE A 261 1.72 -16.73 28.18
N VAL A 262 2.73 -17.18 27.42
CA VAL A 262 4.15 -16.91 27.69
C VAL A 262 4.66 -16.01 26.58
N PHE A 263 5.34 -14.92 26.95
CA PHE A 263 5.96 -14.00 25.99
C PHE A 263 6.92 -14.77 25.07
N PHE A 264 6.83 -14.49 23.76
CA PHE A 264 7.76 -15.00 22.76
C PHE A 264 8.69 -13.89 22.27
N ALA A 265 8.13 -12.85 21.63
CA ALA A 265 8.91 -11.76 21.06
C ALA A 265 8.05 -10.53 20.78
N ASP A 266 8.68 -9.37 20.75
CA ASP A 266 8.13 -8.15 20.17
C ASP A 266 8.57 -7.99 18.72
N LYS A 267 7.63 -7.68 17.83
CA LYS A 267 7.88 -7.49 16.40
C LYS A 267 6.82 -6.56 15.80
N GLY A 268 7.24 -5.57 15.01
CA GLY A 268 6.32 -4.74 14.23
C GLY A 268 5.28 -3.94 15.05
N GLY A 269 5.56 -3.65 16.32
CA GLY A 269 4.61 -3.01 17.24
C GLY A 269 3.61 -3.96 17.90
N GLN A 270 3.83 -5.27 17.76
CA GLN A 270 3.05 -6.33 18.37
C GLN A 270 3.93 -7.19 19.27
N THR A 271 3.37 -7.68 20.37
CA THR A 271 3.94 -8.67 21.26
C THR A 271 3.27 -10.01 20.98
N PHE A 272 4.06 -11.02 20.65
CA PHE A 272 3.59 -12.37 20.38
C PHE A 272 3.79 -13.29 21.58
N TYR A 273 2.88 -14.25 21.71
CA TYR A 273 2.84 -15.17 22.83
C TYR A 273 2.70 -16.62 22.35
N THR A 274 3.40 -17.52 23.04
CA THR A 274 3.12 -18.95 23.04
C THR A 274 2.29 -19.33 24.26
N LEU A 275 2.06 -20.62 24.48
CA LEU A 275 1.35 -21.16 25.65
C LEU A 275 2.33 -21.88 26.58
N SER A 276 2.04 -21.90 27.87
CA SER A 276 2.80 -22.68 28.84
C SER A 276 2.75 -24.19 28.53
N ASP A 277 3.83 -24.89 28.85
CA ASP A 277 3.93 -26.34 28.62
C ASP A 277 2.83 -27.12 29.35
N ASP A 278 2.48 -26.72 30.57
CA ASP A 278 1.40 -27.33 31.36
C ASP A 278 0.07 -27.26 30.59
N PHE A 279 -0.28 -26.09 30.05
CA PHE A 279 -1.50 -25.94 29.27
C PHE A 279 -1.46 -26.78 27.98
N LEU A 280 -0.36 -26.73 27.23
CA LEU A 280 -0.21 -27.49 25.99
C LEU A 280 -0.33 -29.01 26.23
N SER A 281 0.22 -29.52 27.33
CA SER A 281 0.13 -30.93 27.71
C SER A 281 -1.30 -31.40 28.00
N LYS A 282 -2.16 -30.50 28.47
CA LYS A 282 -3.57 -30.75 28.78
C LYS A 282 -4.47 -30.57 27.56
N ALA A 283 -4.19 -29.57 26.74
CA ALA A 283 -4.99 -29.24 25.56
C ALA A 283 -4.84 -30.23 24.40
N LYS A 284 -3.72 -30.96 24.33
CA LYS A 284 -3.45 -31.98 23.30
C LYS A 284 -4.00 -33.38 23.65
N LYS A 285 -4.62 -33.56 24.81
CA LYS A 285 -5.29 -34.80 25.22
C LYS A 285 -6.77 -34.75 24.88
#